data_AF-A0A6G8NYF8-F1
#
_entry.id   AF-A0A6G8NYF8-F1
#
_cell.length_a   1.000
_cell.length_b   1.000
_cell.length_c   1.000
_cell.angle_alpha   90.00
_cell.angle_beta   90.00
_cell.angle_gamma   90.00
#
_symmetry.space_group_name_H-M   'P 1'
#
loop_
_entity.id
_entity.type
_entity.pdbx_description
1 polymer ?
#
loop_
_entity_poly.entity_id
_entity_poly.type
_entity_poly.pdbx_seq_one_letter_code
_entity_poly.pdbx_strand_id
1 'polypeptide(L)'
;MKRFHIALAVASLETSIADYTQRLGQEPTAVVPGAYAMWRTDLLNFSVNENPDPRQAGLLRHIGFEDDTAPGFAKTRDVNGIEWEQFSPAEQDRRIEETYGNAAGNAIRQAPSA
;
A
#
# COMPACT_ATOMS: atom_id res chain seq x y z
N MET A 1 -14.29 8.80 2.84
CA MET A 1 -13.29 9.19 3.87
C MET A 1 -11.91 9.19 3.23
N LYS A 2 -10.96 9.97 3.77
CA LYS A 2 -9.57 9.97 3.32
C LYS A 2 -8.67 9.29 4.36
N ARG A 3 -7.86 8.32 3.93
CA ARG A 3 -6.79 7.69 4.71
C ARG A 3 -5.46 8.12 4.16
N PHE A 4 -4.54 8.53 5.03
CA PHE A 4 -3.22 8.94 4.61
C PHE A 4 -2.47 7.72 4.05
N HIS A 5 -1.97 7.84 2.82
CA HIS A 5 -1.26 6.78 2.14
C HIS A 5 0.26 7.00 2.25
N ILE A 6 1.00 5.96 2.61
CA ILE A 6 2.46 5.96 2.65
C ILE A 6 2.95 4.63 2.07
N ALA A 7 3.83 4.69 1.08
CA ALA A 7 4.48 3.52 0.49
C ALA A 7 5.99 3.56 0.67
N LEU A 8 6.56 2.52 1.28
CA LEU A 8 8.01 2.36 1.45
C LEU A 8 8.56 1.22 0.60
N ALA A 9 9.79 1.37 0.14
CA ALA A 9 10.60 0.25 -0.33
C ALA A 9 11.35 -0.36 0.87
N VAL A 10 11.37 -1.68 1.00
CA VAL A 10 12.04 -2.40 2.11
C VAL A 10 13.01 -3.46 1.58
N ALA A 11 14.00 -3.82 2.40
CA ALA A 11 15.00 -4.83 2.04
C ALA A 11 14.48 -6.27 2.16
N SER A 12 13.56 -6.52 3.10
CA SER A 12 12.97 -7.83 3.34
C SER A 12 11.53 -7.65 3.78
N LEU A 13 10.60 -8.24 3.03
CA LEU A 13 9.19 -8.17 3.30
C LEU A 13 8.84 -8.85 4.62
N GLU A 14 9.39 -10.04 4.87
CA GLU A 14 9.11 -10.83 6.07
C GLU A 14 9.47 -10.07 7.35
N THR A 15 10.70 -9.56 7.44
CA THR A 15 11.15 -8.79 8.61
C THR A 15 10.39 -7.48 8.77
N SER A 16 10.00 -6.85 7.66
CA SER A 16 9.19 -5.63 7.67
C SER A 16 7.76 -5.89 8.12
N ILE A 17 7.13 -7.00 7.70
CA ILE A 17 5.81 -7.39 8.18
C ILE A 17 5.83 -7.57 9.69
N ALA A 18 6.82 -8.29 10.23
CA ALA A 18 6.93 -8.49 11.67
C ALA A 18 7.08 -7.17 12.45
N ASP A 19 7.96 -6.27 12.00
CA ASP A 19 8.19 -4.97 12.66
C ASP A 19 6.97 -4.06 12.55
N TYR A 20 6.39 -3.89 11.36
CA TYR A 20 5.25 -2.99 11.18
C TYR A 20 3.95 -3.53 11.78
N THR A 21 3.73 -4.84 11.80
CA THR A 21 2.60 -5.43 12.55
C THR A 21 2.71 -5.08 14.04
N GLN A 22 3.91 -5.16 14.64
CA GLN A 22 4.12 -4.77 16.03
C GLN A 22 3.87 -3.28 16.25
N ARG A 23 4.38 -2.41 15.36
CA ARG A 23 4.23 -0.95 15.48
C ARG A 23 2.81 -0.47 15.28
N LEU A 24 2.08 -1.10 14.35
CA LEU A 24 0.70 -0.74 14.01
C LEU A 24 -0.32 -1.46 14.88
N GLY A 25 0.09 -2.49 15.63
CA GLY A 25 -0.78 -3.26 16.50
C GLY A 25 -1.81 -4.12 15.75
N GLN A 26 -1.58 -4.39 14.46
CA GLN A 26 -2.46 -5.21 13.63
C GLN A 26 -1.71 -5.88 12.49
N GLU A 27 -2.23 -7.01 12.03
CA GLU A 27 -1.72 -7.72 10.85
C GLU A 27 -1.97 -6.94 9.54
N PRO A 28 -1.18 -7.22 8.49
CA PRO A 28 -1.44 -6.66 7.18
C PRO A 28 -2.81 -7.10 6.68
N THR A 29 -3.50 -6.18 6.05
CA THR A 29 -4.79 -6.39 5.43
C THR A 29 -4.66 -7.12 4.08
N ALA A 30 -3.51 -6.95 3.40
CA ALA A 30 -3.15 -7.65 2.18
C ALA A 30 -1.65 -7.99 2.18
N VAL A 31 -1.32 -9.20 1.73
CA VAL A 31 0.06 -9.68 1.57
C VAL A 31 0.19 -10.41 0.24
N VAL A 32 1.19 -10.03 -0.56
CA VAL A 32 1.67 -10.81 -1.71
C VAL A 32 3.05 -11.35 -1.33
N PRO A 33 3.21 -12.68 -1.13
CA PRO A 33 4.45 -13.27 -0.66
C PRO A 33 5.66 -12.85 -1.50
N GLY A 34 6.73 -12.39 -0.84
CA GLY A 34 7.97 -11.94 -1.47
C GLY A 34 7.88 -10.63 -2.26
N ALA A 35 6.74 -9.94 -2.25
CA ALA A 35 6.55 -8.73 -3.05
C ALA A 35 5.99 -7.53 -2.27
N TYR A 36 4.89 -7.72 -1.54
CA TYR A 36 4.09 -6.59 -1.04
C TYR A 36 3.34 -6.90 0.25
N ALA A 37 3.19 -5.92 1.12
CA ALA A 37 2.24 -5.95 2.24
C ALA A 37 1.60 -4.58 2.46
N MET A 38 0.37 -4.58 2.93
CA MET A 38 -0.41 -3.37 3.19
C MET A 38 -1.24 -3.50 4.46
N TRP A 39 -1.25 -2.45 5.25
CA TRP A 39 -2.11 -2.26 6.41
C TRP A 39 -3.08 -1.13 6.12
N ARG A 40 -4.36 -1.40 6.34
CA ARG A 40 -5.44 -0.41 6.24
C ARG A 40 -6.07 -0.27 7.62
N THR A 41 -6.13 0.97 8.11
CA THR A 41 -6.80 1.38 9.35
C THR A 41 -7.86 2.45 9.02
N ASP A 42 -8.46 3.09 10.01
CA ASP A 42 -9.41 4.18 9.78
C ASP A 42 -8.77 5.44 9.17
N LEU A 43 -7.49 5.72 9.49
CA LEU A 43 -6.80 6.95 9.09
C LEU A 43 -5.55 6.71 8.24
N LEU A 44 -5.07 5.47 8.15
CA LEU A 44 -3.81 5.11 7.53
C LEU A 44 -4.00 3.99 6.50
N ASN A 45 -3.39 4.18 5.34
CA ASN A 45 -3.12 3.16 4.35
C ASN A 45 -1.60 3.06 4.16
N PHE A 46 -0.98 2.13 4.87
CA PHE A 46 0.47 1.97 4.86
C PHE A 46 0.84 0.73 4.05
N SER A 47 1.81 0.86 3.15
CA SER A 47 2.31 -0.28 2.40
C SER A 47 3.82 -0.32 2.29
N VAL A 48 4.32 -1.54 2.12
CA VAL A 48 5.72 -1.82 1.84
C VAL A 48 5.82 -2.76 0.65
N ASN A 49 6.83 -2.54 -0.17
CA ASN A 49 7.21 -3.51 -1.19
C ASN A 49 8.69 -3.87 -1.01
N GLU A 50 9.02 -5.15 -1.15
CA GLU A 50 10.42 -5.57 -1.20
C GLU A 50 11.06 -5.01 -2.47
N ASN A 51 12.25 -4.45 -2.34
CA ASN A 51 13.02 -3.94 -3.47
C ASN A 51 14.35 -4.70 -3.59
N PRO A 52 14.65 -5.29 -4.76
CA PRO A 52 15.88 -6.04 -4.95
C PRO A 52 17.14 -5.17 -4.95
N ASP A 53 17.03 -3.85 -5.14
CA ASP A 53 18.16 -2.93 -4.97
C ASP A 53 18.26 -2.48 -3.50
N PRO A 54 19.30 -2.89 -2.75
CA PRO A 54 19.45 -2.53 -1.33
C PRO A 54 19.57 -1.02 -1.10
N ARG A 55 19.96 -0.24 -2.11
CA ARG A 55 20.06 1.23 -2.01
C ARG A 55 18.69 1.90 -1.99
N GLN A 56 17.65 1.18 -2.38
CA GLN A 56 16.27 1.67 -2.36
C GLN A 56 15.54 1.28 -1.07
N ALA A 57 16.09 0.35 -0.29
CA ALA A 57 15.49 -0.06 0.98
C ALA A 57 15.47 1.09 1.99
N GLY A 58 14.35 1.26 2.68
CA GLY A 58 14.12 2.34 3.63
C GLY A 58 13.69 3.66 2.98
N LEU A 59 13.61 3.74 1.65
CA LEU A 59 13.18 4.96 0.97
C LEU A 59 11.65 5.06 0.89
N LEU A 60 11.17 6.30 1.09
CA LEU A 60 9.82 6.68 0.73
C LEU A 60 9.67 6.67 -0.80
N ARG A 61 8.69 5.92 -1.30
CA ARG A 61 8.37 5.89 -2.73
C ARG A 61 7.39 6.99 -3.11
N HIS A 62 6.28 7.06 -2.39
CA HIS A 62 5.24 8.09 -2.54
C HIS A 62 4.37 8.12 -1.29
N ILE A 63 3.66 9.24 -1.13
CA ILE A 63 2.58 9.40 -0.17
C ILE A 63 1.29 9.72 -0.91
N GLY A 64 0.18 9.92 -0.20
CA GLY A 64 -1.07 10.17 -0.87
C GLY A 64 -2.30 10.13 0.03
N PHE A 65 -3.45 9.96 -0.61
CA PHE A 65 -4.69 9.61 0.05
C PHE A 65 -5.38 8.46 -0.66
N GLU A 66 -5.68 7.40 0.09
CA GLU A 66 -6.81 6.55 -0.28
C GLU A 66 -8.09 7.31 0.07
N ASP A 67 -8.94 7.58 -0.91
CA ASP A 67 -10.13 8.42 -0.80
C ASP A 67 -11.35 7.72 -1.40
N ASP A 68 -12.34 7.40 -0.56
CA ASP A 68 -13.57 6.71 -0.99
C ASP A 68 -14.37 7.50 -2.04
N THR A 69 -14.10 8.80 -2.20
CA THR A 69 -14.77 9.69 -3.17
C THR A 69 -13.96 9.92 -4.45
N ALA A 70 -12.73 9.36 -4.54
CA ALA A 70 -11.91 9.51 -5.73
C ALA A 70 -12.55 8.79 -6.93
N PRO A 71 -12.73 9.47 -8.08
CA PRO A 71 -13.32 8.86 -9.27
C PRO A 71 -12.37 7.87 -9.97
N GLY A 72 -11.09 7.87 -9.60
CA GLY A 72 -10.06 7.03 -10.17
C GLY A 72 -8.70 7.37 -9.57
N PHE A 73 -7.64 6.98 -10.29
CA PHE A 73 -6.26 7.21 -9.89
C PHE A 73 -5.72 8.55 -10.40
N ALA A 74 -5.05 9.31 -9.53
CA ALA A 74 -4.39 10.57 -9.87
C ALA A 74 -2.99 10.65 -9.24
N LYS A 75 -2.08 11.34 -9.94
CA LYS A 75 -0.72 11.64 -9.47
C LYS A 75 -0.44 13.13 -9.53
N THR A 76 0.14 13.66 -8.47
CA THR A 76 0.62 15.05 -8.40
C THR A 76 1.97 15.10 -7.69
N ARG A 77 2.59 16.28 -7.61
CA ARG A 77 3.74 16.52 -6.75
C ARG A 77 3.45 17.68 -5.81
N ASP A 78 3.96 17.58 -4.59
CA ASP A 78 3.91 18.71 -3.67
C ASP A 78 5.03 19.72 -3.95
N VAL A 79 5.07 20.78 -3.15
CA VAL A 79 6.06 21.87 -3.23
C VAL A 79 7.50 21.40 -2.98
N ASN A 80 7.69 20.22 -2.39
CA ASN A 80 9.00 19.60 -2.14
C ASN A 80 9.37 18.58 -3.23
N GLY A 81 8.50 18.38 -4.21
CA GLY A 81 8.69 17.43 -5.30
C GLY A 81 8.35 15.98 -4.94
N ILE A 82 7.76 15.70 -3.78
CA ILE A 82 7.33 14.35 -3.40
C ILE A 82 6.16 13.95 -4.27
N GLU A 83 6.14 12.71 -4.76
CA GLU A 83 5.00 12.16 -5.51
C GLU A 83 3.83 11.88 -4.56
N TRP A 84 2.65 12.40 -4.93
CA TRP A 84 1.38 12.18 -4.25
C TRP A 84 0.42 11.40 -5.13
N GLU A 85 -0.10 10.29 -4.62
CA GLU A 85 -1.15 9.50 -5.26
C GLU A 85 -2.51 9.75 -4.60
N GLN A 86 -3.59 9.80 -5.37
CA GLN A 86 -4.96 9.78 -4.86
C GLN A 86 -5.76 8.71 -5.60
N PHE A 87 -6.43 7.83 -4.87
CA PHE A 87 -7.14 6.69 -5.44
C PHE A 87 -8.23 6.17 -4.51
N SER A 88 -9.18 5.40 -5.04
CA SER A 88 -10.18 4.71 -4.23
C SER A 88 -9.63 3.39 -3.67
N PRO A 89 -10.23 2.82 -2.61
CA PRO A 89 -9.81 1.51 -2.09
C PRO A 89 -9.84 0.40 -3.15
N ALA A 90 -10.90 0.36 -3.97
CA ALA A 90 -11.05 -0.62 -5.04
C ALA A 90 -9.96 -0.49 -6.13
N GLU A 91 -9.56 0.74 -6.43
CA GLU A 91 -8.47 0.99 -7.38
C GLU A 91 -7.13 0.50 -6.82
N GLN A 92 -6.89 0.66 -5.52
CA GLN A 92 -5.67 0.12 -4.91
C GLN A 92 -5.66 -1.41 -4.91
N ASP A 93 -6.78 -2.04 -4.53
CA ASP A 93 -6.90 -3.50 -4.51
C ASP A 93 -6.64 -4.09 -5.91
N ARG A 94 -7.23 -3.49 -6.97
CA ARG A 94 -6.98 -3.85 -8.37
C ARG A 94 -5.51 -3.72 -8.76
N ARG A 95 -4.86 -2.60 -8.41
CA ARG A 95 -3.45 -2.36 -8.77
C ARG A 95 -2.49 -3.29 -8.05
N ILE A 96 -2.81 -3.73 -6.83
CA ILE A 96 -2.00 -4.74 -6.12
C ILE A 96 -2.00 -6.04 -6.92
N GLU A 97 -3.17 -6.51 -7.35
CA GLU A 97 -3.30 -7.72 -8.15
C GLU A 97 -2.58 -7.61 -9.50
N GLU A 98 -2.74 -6.49 -10.20
CA GLU A 98 -2.09 -6.25 -11.50
C GLU A 98 -0.56 -6.14 -11.40
N THR A 99 -0.05 -5.58 -10.30
CA THR A 99 1.39 -5.27 -10.17
C THR A 99 2.17 -6.42 -9.53
N TYR A 100 1.61 -7.05 -8.50
CA TYR A 100 2.31 -8.01 -7.65
C TYR A 100 1.71 -9.42 -7.75
N GLY A 101 0.48 -9.57 -8.23
CA GLY A 101 -0.25 -10.83 -8.29
C GLY A 101 -1.22 -11.01 -7.12
N ASN A 102 -1.72 -12.23 -6.94
CA ASN A 102 -2.78 -12.53 -5.98
C ASN A 102 -2.34 -12.22 -4.54
N ALA A 103 -3.01 -11.28 -3.90
CA ALA A 103 -2.84 -11.01 -2.49
C ALA A 103 -3.65 -12.00 -1.63
N ALA A 104 -3.13 -12.33 -0.45
CA ALA A 104 -3.83 -13.02 0.62
C ALA A 104 -4.16 -12.00 1.72
N GLY A 105 -5.35 -12.10 2.34
CA GLY A 105 -5.74 -11.23 3.46
C GLY A 105 -7.24 -10.88 3.49
N ASN A 106 -7.67 -10.25 4.58
CA ASN A 106 -9.09 -10.05 4.91
C ASN A 106 -9.80 -8.93 4.14
N ALA A 107 -9.12 -8.11 3.32
CA ALA A 107 -9.78 -6.98 2.62
C ALA A 107 -9.74 -6.99 1.11
N ILE A 108 -9.40 -8.12 0.46
CA ILE A 108 -9.80 -8.25 -0.94
C ILE A 108 -11.31 -8.45 -0.93
N ARG A 109 -12.05 -7.35 -1.07
CA ARG A 109 -13.47 -7.44 -1.42
C ARG A 109 -13.48 -8.13 -2.77
N GLN A 110 -13.83 -9.42 -2.79
CA GLN A 110 -14.19 -10.08 -4.04
C GLN A 110 -15.19 -9.16 -4.75
N ALA A 111 -14.89 -8.77 -5.99
CA ALA A 111 -15.88 -8.14 -6.83
C ALA A 111 -17.13 -9.04 -6.79
N PRO A 112 -18.34 -8.49 -6.59
CA PRO A 112 -19.54 -9.31 -6.65
C PRO A 112 -19.56 -9.99 -8.01
N SER A 113 -19.65 -11.31 -8.02
CA SER A 113 -19.90 -12.08 -9.24
C SER A 113 -21.12 -11.48 -9.94
N ALA A 114 -20.94 -11.14 -11.22
CA ALA A 114 -22.01 -10.64 -12.08
C ALA A 114 -23.18 -11.63 -12.19
#